data_AF-A0A2J7PE52-F1
#
_entry.id   AF-A0A2J7PE52-F1
#
_cell.length_a   1.000
_cell.length_b   1.000
_cell.length_c   1.000
_cell.angle_alpha   90.00
_cell.angle_beta   90.00
_cell.angle_gamma   90.00
#
_symmetry.space_group_name_H-M   'P 1'
#
loop_
_entity.id
_entity.type
_entity.pdbx_description
1 polymer ?
#
loop_
_entity_poly.entity_id
_entity_poly.type
_entity_poly.pdbx_seq_one_letter_code
_entity_poly.pdbx_strand_id
1 'polypeptide(L)'
;MAVVGAGFLNANTDSYLRSPANYGLMDQIAALHWLQENIAVFGGDPTNVTIVGHGTGAACVNFLMTSSAVPDGLLFHRAVLMSGSGLSPWALVENPARYAQQVARHANCSPDLPQPHLLKCLRERPLDTLLATPIEAPEFSTAFGPSIDGVVIDSGEPPVPQDTVTISDSGFNTLNSVLLRKSVVSKLSRYDLLLGVVKAEAYFAFSGEDVQYGIEADRRSRILRTFVRNTYRFHLSEILATIVNEYTDWERPVQHPINIRDETLEALSDAQVVAPVVHTADLHSAARRNSYLYVFDYQTKFGDYPQVRNHLILMK
;
A
#
# COMPACT_ATOMS: atom_id res chain seq x y z
N MET A 1 1.12 -11.71 -10.25
CA MET A 1 -0.31 -11.46 -9.97
C MET A 1 -1.05 -12.68 -9.41
N ALA A 2 -0.79 -13.91 -9.89
CA ALA A 2 -1.46 -15.14 -9.45
C ALA A 2 -1.30 -15.51 -7.95
N VAL A 3 -0.15 -15.24 -7.33
CA VAL A 3 0.09 -15.54 -5.90
C VAL A 3 -0.71 -14.60 -4.96
N VAL A 4 -1.09 -13.42 -5.44
CA VAL A 4 -1.70 -12.37 -4.61
C VAL A 4 -3.21 -12.58 -4.40
N GLY A 5 -3.91 -13.26 -5.31
CA GLY A 5 -5.36 -13.49 -5.17
C GLY A 5 -5.72 -14.49 -4.07
N ALA A 6 -5.01 -15.63 -4.01
CA ALA A 6 -5.36 -16.72 -3.10
C ALA A 6 -5.02 -16.43 -1.64
N GLY A 7 -3.91 -15.73 -1.37
CA GLY A 7 -3.46 -15.42 -0.01
C GLY A 7 -4.24 -14.29 0.68
N PHE A 8 -5.07 -13.55 -0.05
CA PHE A 8 -5.73 -12.33 0.45
C PHE A 8 -7.23 -12.27 0.13
N LEU A 9 -7.83 -13.41 -0.24
CA LEU A 9 -9.27 -13.49 -0.45
C LEU A 9 -10.01 -13.30 0.87
N ASN A 10 -10.70 -12.16 1.02
CA ASN A 10 -11.52 -11.88 2.18
C ASN A 10 -12.99 -11.76 1.79
N ALA A 11 -13.78 -12.79 2.12
CA ALA A 11 -15.23 -12.84 1.89
C ALA A 11 -16.05 -12.27 3.07
N ASN A 12 -15.40 -11.65 4.04
CA ASN A 12 -16.08 -11.13 5.21
C ASN A 12 -16.86 -9.85 4.89
N THR A 13 -18.18 -9.92 5.02
CA THR A 13 -19.09 -8.78 4.88
C THR A 13 -19.29 -8.03 6.19
N ASP A 14 -18.93 -8.65 7.32
CA ASP A 14 -19.10 -8.11 8.66
C ASP A 14 -17.74 -7.67 9.22
N SER A 15 -17.49 -6.36 9.25
CA SER A 15 -16.26 -5.79 9.80
C SER A 15 -16.06 -6.04 11.30
N TYR A 16 -17.11 -6.44 12.03
CA TYR A 16 -17.05 -6.79 13.45
C TYR A 16 -16.66 -8.25 13.67
N LEU A 17 -16.82 -9.11 12.66
CA LEU A 17 -16.47 -10.53 12.76
C LEU A 17 -14.96 -10.70 12.57
N ARG A 18 -14.28 -11.17 13.62
CA ARG A 18 -12.88 -11.59 13.53
C ARG A 18 -12.79 -12.87 12.70
N SER A 19 -12.31 -12.75 11.47
CA SER A 19 -12.28 -13.86 10.51
C SER A 19 -10.96 -13.82 9.74
N PRO A 20 -10.06 -14.81 9.95
CA PRO A 20 -8.77 -14.89 9.25
C PRO A 20 -8.91 -14.75 7.73
N ALA A 21 -8.28 -13.72 7.17
CA ALA A 21 -8.33 -13.49 5.73
C ALA A 21 -6.99 -13.05 5.12
N ASN A 22 -6.04 -12.60 5.93
CA ASN A 22 -4.70 -12.23 5.49
C ASN A 22 -3.74 -13.43 5.49
N TYR A 23 -4.10 -14.52 4.80
CA TYR A 23 -3.28 -15.74 4.74
C TYR A 23 -1.86 -15.46 4.25
N GLY A 24 -1.67 -14.56 3.29
CA GLY A 24 -0.33 -14.17 2.82
C GLY A 24 0.54 -13.48 3.89
N LEU A 25 -0.06 -12.79 4.86
CA LEU A 25 0.68 -12.29 6.04
C LEU A 25 0.90 -13.40 7.07
N MET A 26 -0.06 -14.32 7.24
CA MET A 26 0.10 -15.48 8.13
C MET A 26 1.22 -16.40 7.65
N ASP A 27 1.38 -16.58 6.34
CA ASP A 27 2.48 -17.33 5.73
C ASP A 27 3.84 -16.67 6.04
N GLN A 28 3.90 -15.33 5.99
CA GLN A 28 5.11 -14.58 6.39
C GLN A 28 5.41 -14.75 7.88
N ILE A 29 4.38 -14.74 8.75
CA ILE A 29 4.54 -15.00 10.19
C ILE A 29 5.05 -16.43 10.42
N ALA A 30 4.48 -17.43 9.73
CA ALA A 30 4.92 -18.82 9.83
C ALA A 30 6.37 -19.00 9.36
N ALA A 31 6.76 -18.33 8.28
CA ALA A 31 8.15 -18.33 7.80
C ALA A 31 9.10 -17.70 8.83
N LEU A 32 8.70 -16.64 9.52
CA LEU A 32 9.49 -16.03 10.59
C LEU A 32 9.62 -16.95 11.81
N HIS A 33 8.57 -17.68 12.18
CA HIS A 33 8.68 -18.72 13.22
C HIS A 33 9.68 -19.81 12.82
N TRP A 34 9.62 -20.27 11.57
CA TRP A 34 10.59 -21.25 11.06
C TRP A 34 12.03 -20.71 11.12
N LEU A 35 12.25 -19.44 10.77
CA LEU A 35 13.56 -18.79 10.89
C LEU A 35 14.04 -18.78 12.34
N GLN A 36 13.19 -18.42 13.30
CA GLN A 36 13.56 -18.43 14.72
C GLN A 36 14.00 -19.82 15.21
N GLU A 37 13.36 -20.87 14.72
CA GLU A 37 13.66 -22.25 15.13
C GLU A 37 14.89 -22.85 14.42
N ASN A 38 15.16 -22.44 13.16
CA ASN A 38 16.07 -23.18 12.28
C ASN A 38 17.30 -22.38 11.83
N ILE A 39 17.27 -21.04 11.84
CA ILE A 39 18.33 -20.25 11.17
C ILE A 39 19.72 -20.43 11.81
N ALA A 40 19.76 -20.80 13.10
CA ALA A 40 21.00 -21.09 13.82
C ALA A 40 21.80 -22.25 13.20
N VAL A 41 21.12 -23.25 12.63
CA VAL A 41 21.77 -24.40 11.95
C VAL A 41 22.51 -23.96 10.67
N PHE A 42 22.05 -22.88 10.05
CA PHE A 42 22.66 -22.27 8.87
C PHE A 42 23.72 -21.22 9.23
N GLY A 43 24.04 -21.05 10.52
CA GLY A 43 25.00 -20.06 11.02
C GLY A 43 24.44 -18.63 11.13
N GLY A 44 23.11 -18.45 11.01
CA GLY A 44 22.48 -17.17 11.28
C GLY A 44 22.13 -16.97 12.75
N ASP A 45 21.87 -15.73 13.14
CA ASP A 45 21.51 -15.36 14.50
C ASP A 45 20.01 -15.06 14.60
N PRO A 46 19.20 -15.90 15.29
CA PRO A 46 17.76 -15.68 15.45
C PRO A 46 17.44 -14.40 16.23
N THR A 47 18.37 -13.92 17.06
CA THR A 47 18.22 -12.66 17.82
C THR A 47 18.53 -11.42 16.98
N ASN A 48 18.93 -11.60 15.72
CA ASN A 48 19.40 -10.52 14.85
C ASN A 48 18.74 -10.54 13.46
N VAL A 49 17.46 -10.93 13.40
CA VAL A 49 16.68 -10.97 12.16
C VAL A 49 16.20 -9.57 11.75
N THR A 50 16.47 -9.21 10.49
CA THR A 50 15.99 -7.96 9.85
C THR A 50 15.11 -8.32 8.66
N ILE A 51 13.91 -7.74 8.60
CA ILE A 51 13.00 -7.92 7.46
C ILE A 51 13.05 -6.70 6.54
N VAL A 52 13.04 -6.96 5.23
CA VAL A 52 13.16 -5.92 4.19
C VAL A 52 12.03 -6.10 3.20
N GLY A 53 11.32 -5.01 2.89
CA GLY A 53 10.23 -5.03 1.92
C GLY A 53 10.30 -3.84 0.98
N HIS A 54 9.89 -4.05 -0.28
CA HIS A 54 9.76 -3.01 -1.29
C HIS A 54 8.31 -2.90 -1.77
N GLY A 55 7.78 -1.67 -1.91
CA GLY A 55 6.40 -1.43 -2.36
C GLY A 55 5.37 -2.12 -1.46
N THR A 56 4.56 -3.00 -2.03
CA THR A 56 3.59 -3.82 -1.27
C THR A 56 4.25 -4.74 -0.23
N GLY A 57 5.50 -5.15 -0.45
CA GLY A 57 6.29 -5.86 0.56
C GLY A 57 6.63 -4.97 1.75
N ALA A 58 6.92 -3.69 1.53
CA ALA A 58 7.14 -2.72 2.61
C ALA A 58 5.85 -2.51 3.42
N ALA A 59 4.70 -2.40 2.75
CA ALA A 59 3.40 -2.37 3.43
C ALA A 59 3.17 -3.63 4.28
N CYS A 60 3.49 -4.83 3.77
CA CYS A 60 3.41 -6.08 4.54
C CYS A 60 4.30 -6.04 5.78
N VAL A 61 5.56 -5.65 5.65
CA VAL A 61 6.51 -5.48 6.77
C VAL A 61 5.93 -4.51 7.81
N ASN A 62 5.39 -3.38 7.38
CA ASN A 62 4.75 -2.41 8.26
C ASN A 62 3.56 -3.02 9.01
N PHE A 63 2.71 -3.81 8.34
CA PHE A 63 1.60 -4.49 9.01
C PHE A 63 2.09 -5.52 10.03
N LEU A 64 3.13 -6.29 9.71
CA LEU A 64 3.76 -7.25 10.64
C LEU A 64 4.31 -6.55 11.89
N MET A 65 4.97 -5.40 11.74
CA MET A 65 5.46 -4.60 12.89
C MET A 65 4.34 -4.15 13.83
N THR A 66 3.15 -3.92 13.30
CA THR A 66 1.99 -3.41 14.06
C THR A 66 1.01 -4.50 14.51
N SER A 67 1.15 -5.71 13.98
CA SER A 67 0.20 -6.81 14.18
C SER A 67 0.18 -7.29 15.63
N SER A 68 -0.97 -7.78 16.09
CA SER A 68 -1.08 -8.57 17.33
C SER A 68 -0.75 -10.05 17.13
N ALA A 69 -0.77 -10.53 15.89
CA ALA A 69 -0.45 -11.91 15.56
C ALA A 69 1.07 -12.18 15.58
N VAL A 70 1.90 -11.14 15.52
CA VAL A 70 3.35 -11.21 15.67
C VAL A 70 3.69 -11.06 17.15
N PRO A 71 4.27 -12.09 17.81
CA PRO A 71 4.73 -11.97 19.19
C PRO A 71 5.83 -10.92 19.31
N ASP A 72 5.67 -10.05 20.29
CA ASP A 72 6.49 -8.86 20.47
C ASP A 72 7.99 -9.19 20.62
N GLY A 73 8.82 -8.67 19.70
CA GLY A 73 10.28 -8.75 19.78
C GLY A 73 10.85 -10.17 19.67
N LEU A 74 10.06 -11.15 19.22
CA LEU A 74 10.48 -12.54 19.13
C LEU A 74 10.81 -12.98 17.71
N LEU A 75 10.13 -12.44 16.70
CA LEU A 75 10.27 -12.93 15.32
C LEU A 75 11.33 -12.18 14.50
N PHE A 76 11.46 -10.87 14.73
CA PHE A 76 12.45 -10.01 14.08
C PHE A 76 12.69 -8.75 14.94
N HIS A 77 13.74 -8.01 14.61
CA HIS A 77 14.24 -6.93 15.47
C HIS A 77 14.37 -5.59 14.73
N ARG A 78 14.57 -5.65 13.40
CA ARG A 78 14.70 -4.46 12.55
C ARG A 78 13.89 -4.63 11.28
N ALA A 79 13.49 -3.50 10.71
CA ALA A 79 12.74 -3.45 9.48
C ALA A 79 13.33 -2.41 8.52
N VAL A 80 13.26 -2.72 7.23
CA VAL A 80 13.58 -1.80 6.15
C VAL A 80 12.38 -1.67 5.22
N LEU A 81 11.85 -0.45 5.10
CA LEU A 81 10.71 -0.12 4.26
C LEU A 81 11.18 0.68 3.04
N MET A 82 11.15 0.05 1.86
CA MET A 82 11.59 0.67 0.62
C MET A 82 10.37 1.04 -0.23
N SER A 83 10.19 2.33 -0.52
CA SER A 83 9.16 2.82 -1.45
C SER A 83 7.73 2.33 -1.12
N GLY A 84 7.38 2.31 0.17
CA GLY A 84 6.04 1.91 0.61
C GLY A 84 5.90 1.88 2.12
N SER A 85 4.67 2.07 2.61
CA SER A 85 4.32 1.90 4.02
C SER A 85 2.91 1.35 4.17
N GLY A 86 2.53 0.99 5.41
CA GLY A 86 1.15 0.58 5.71
C GLY A 86 0.13 1.70 5.52
N LEU A 87 0.59 2.96 5.42
CA LEU A 87 -0.26 4.15 5.23
C LEU A 87 -0.46 4.51 3.74
N SER A 88 0.22 3.82 2.82
CA SER A 88 0.02 4.06 1.38
C SER A 88 -1.42 3.73 0.98
N PRO A 89 -2.06 4.50 0.09
CA PRO A 89 -3.48 4.33 -0.26
C PRO A 89 -3.78 2.97 -0.92
N TRP A 90 -2.77 2.33 -1.53
CA TRP A 90 -2.86 1.02 -2.15
C TRP A 90 -2.50 -0.15 -1.21
N ALA A 91 -2.10 0.13 0.04
CA ALA A 91 -1.59 -0.88 0.99
C ALA A 91 -2.69 -1.80 1.56
N LEU A 92 -3.92 -1.29 1.67
CA LEU A 92 -5.07 -1.99 2.21
C LEU A 92 -6.19 -2.04 1.17
N VAL A 93 -6.81 -3.21 1.02
CA VAL A 93 -7.92 -3.39 0.10
C VAL A 93 -9.21 -2.82 0.69
N GLU A 94 -9.84 -1.92 -0.07
CA GLU A 94 -11.17 -1.42 0.24
C GLU A 94 -12.25 -2.42 -0.23
N ASN A 95 -13.21 -2.72 0.64
CA ASN A 95 -14.36 -3.61 0.34
C ASN A 95 -13.96 -4.98 -0.23
N PRO A 96 -13.08 -5.75 0.43
CA PRO A 96 -12.57 -7.00 -0.13
C PRO A 96 -13.65 -8.05 -0.43
N ALA A 97 -14.76 -8.05 0.34
CA ALA A 97 -15.90 -8.93 0.10
C ALA A 97 -16.50 -8.76 -1.31
N ARG A 98 -16.43 -7.55 -1.90
CA ARG A 98 -16.90 -7.30 -3.26
C ARG A 98 -16.08 -8.10 -4.28
N TYR A 99 -14.77 -8.17 -4.12
CA TYR A 99 -13.90 -8.96 -5.00
C TYR A 99 -14.11 -10.46 -4.74
N ALA A 100 -14.28 -10.87 -3.49
CA ALA A 100 -14.61 -12.26 -3.17
C ALA A 100 -15.93 -12.73 -3.81
N GLN A 101 -16.95 -11.86 -3.87
CA GLN A 101 -18.21 -12.15 -4.58
C GLN A 101 -18.01 -12.28 -6.09
N GLN A 102 -17.11 -11.50 -6.70
CA GLN A 102 -16.78 -11.64 -8.13
C GLN A 102 -16.12 -12.99 -8.42
N VAL A 103 -15.16 -13.39 -7.58
CA VAL A 103 -14.54 -14.72 -7.64
C VAL A 103 -15.61 -15.81 -7.47
N ALA A 104 -16.52 -15.65 -6.51
CA ALA A 104 -17.60 -16.60 -6.29
C ALA A 104 -18.48 -16.80 -7.53
N ARG A 105 -18.93 -15.70 -8.14
CA ARG A 105 -19.76 -15.75 -9.35
C ARG A 105 -19.04 -16.44 -10.51
N HIS A 106 -17.76 -16.12 -10.72
CA HIS A 106 -16.97 -16.74 -11.78
C HIS A 106 -16.73 -18.24 -11.53
N ALA A 107 -16.49 -18.61 -10.27
CA ALA A 107 -16.25 -19.98 -9.85
C ALA A 107 -17.55 -20.80 -9.65
N ASN A 108 -18.71 -20.30 -10.11
CA ASN A 108 -20.01 -20.93 -9.95
C ASN A 108 -20.35 -21.27 -8.48
N CYS A 109 -20.01 -20.38 -7.56
CA CYS A 109 -20.41 -20.40 -6.16
C CYS A 109 -21.42 -19.27 -5.91
N SER A 110 -22.51 -19.56 -5.20
CA SER A 110 -23.51 -18.53 -4.89
C SER A 110 -22.94 -17.51 -3.88
N PRO A 111 -22.89 -16.21 -4.22
CA PRO A 111 -22.33 -15.18 -3.35
C PRO A 111 -23.22 -14.87 -2.13
N ASP A 112 -24.49 -15.26 -2.17
CA ASP A 112 -25.46 -15.03 -1.08
C ASP A 112 -25.36 -16.09 0.03
N LEU A 113 -24.48 -17.08 -0.14
CA LEU A 113 -24.21 -18.08 0.87
C LEU A 113 -23.58 -17.44 2.12
N PRO A 114 -23.93 -17.92 3.33
CA PRO A 114 -23.19 -17.57 4.53
C PRO A 114 -21.69 -17.82 4.35
N GLN A 115 -20.85 -16.95 4.92
CA GLN A 115 -19.39 -16.98 4.74
C GLN A 115 -18.76 -18.39 4.83
N PRO A 116 -19.11 -19.26 5.82
CA PRO A 116 -18.52 -20.60 5.91
C PRO A 116 -18.86 -21.49 4.71
N HIS A 117 -20.09 -21.41 4.20
CA HIS A 117 -20.54 -22.19 3.04
C HIS A 117 -19.94 -21.65 1.74
N LEU A 118 -19.82 -20.34 1.61
CA LEU A 118 -19.16 -19.72 0.47
C LEU A 118 -17.69 -20.14 0.38
N LEU A 119 -16.95 -20.03 1.50
CA LEU A 119 -15.55 -20.43 1.56
C LEU A 119 -15.37 -21.93 1.31
N LYS A 120 -16.30 -22.78 1.78
CA LYS A 120 -16.29 -24.21 1.47
C LYS A 120 -16.43 -24.46 -0.04
N CYS A 121 -17.41 -23.82 -0.68
CA CYS A 121 -17.61 -23.94 -2.13
C CYS A 121 -16.34 -23.53 -2.90
N LEU A 122 -15.74 -22.39 -2.54
CA LEU A 122 -14.54 -21.88 -3.21
C LEU A 122 -13.34 -22.82 -3.05
N ARG A 123 -13.17 -23.46 -1.89
CA ARG A 123 -12.09 -24.45 -1.66
C ARG A 123 -12.25 -25.73 -2.48
N GLU A 124 -13.48 -26.07 -2.87
CA GLU A 124 -13.77 -27.24 -3.72
C GLU A 124 -13.55 -26.95 -5.22
N ARG A 125 -13.28 -25.69 -5.60
CA ARG A 125 -13.03 -25.30 -7.00
C ARG A 125 -11.55 -25.44 -7.36
N PRO A 126 -11.24 -25.79 -8.63
CA PRO A 126 -9.86 -25.78 -9.12
C PRO A 126 -9.22 -24.40 -8.97
N LEU A 127 -7.96 -24.37 -8.53
CA LEU A 127 -7.22 -23.13 -8.33
C LEU A 127 -7.17 -22.28 -9.62
N ASP A 128 -6.97 -22.92 -10.77
CA ASP A 128 -6.92 -22.24 -12.07
C ASP A 128 -8.22 -21.48 -12.38
N THR A 129 -9.38 -22.02 -11.97
CA THR A 129 -10.68 -21.34 -12.13
C THR A 129 -10.77 -20.10 -11.25
N LEU A 130 -10.25 -20.16 -10.02
CA LEU A 130 -10.24 -19.01 -9.12
C LEU A 130 -9.33 -17.91 -9.66
N LEU A 131 -8.15 -18.29 -10.15
CA LEU A 131 -7.14 -17.36 -10.68
C LEU A 131 -7.52 -16.76 -12.04
N ALA A 132 -8.33 -17.45 -12.83
CA ALA A 132 -8.83 -16.96 -14.12
C ALA A 132 -9.94 -15.90 -14.00
N THR A 133 -10.40 -15.59 -12.78
CA THR A 133 -11.45 -14.59 -12.57
C THR A 133 -10.98 -13.22 -13.10
N PRO A 134 -11.73 -12.58 -14.03
CA PRO A 134 -11.38 -11.27 -14.54
C PRO A 134 -11.68 -10.22 -13.47
N ILE A 135 -10.64 -9.81 -12.73
CA ILE A 135 -10.75 -8.80 -11.68
C ILE A 135 -9.90 -7.61 -12.07
N GLU A 136 -10.58 -6.48 -12.26
CA GLU A 136 -9.95 -5.19 -12.49
C GLU A 136 -10.01 -4.38 -11.19
N ALA A 137 -8.85 -4.10 -10.63
CA ALA A 137 -8.73 -3.14 -9.55
C ALA A 137 -8.89 -1.72 -10.12
N PRO A 138 -9.54 -0.80 -9.39
CA PRO A 138 -9.47 0.62 -9.73
C PRO A 138 -8.01 1.08 -9.83
N GLU A 139 -7.69 1.97 -10.76
CA GLU A 139 -6.37 2.59 -10.84
C GLU A 139 -5.95 3.16 -9.48
N PHE A 140 -4.67 2.99 -9.14
CA PHE A 140 -4.07 3.40 -7.85
C PHE A 140 -4.60 2.65 -6.62
N SER A 141 -5.32 1.54 -6.83
CA SER A 141 -5.81 0.66 -5.77
C SER A 141 -5.45 -0.79 -6.05
N THR A 142 -5.76 -1.66 -5.08
CA THR A 142 -5.44 -3.08 -5.11
C THR A 142 -6.73 -3.88 -4.88
N ALA A 143 -6.98 -4.90 -5.70
CA ALA A 143 -8.14 -5.79 -5.53
C ALA A 143 -7.90 -6.92 -4.51
N PHE A 144 -6.66 -7.40 -4.40
CA PHE A 144 -6.24 -8.44 -3.47
C PHE A 144 -4.97 -8.04 -2.73
N GLY A 145 -5.04 -8.05 -1.40
CA GLY A 145 -3.98 -7.59 -0.54
C GLY A 145 -4.46 -7.53 0.91
N PRO A 146 -3.65 -6.98 1.82
CA PRO A 146 -4.02 -6.84 3.21
C PRO A 146 -5.39 -6.19 3.40
N SER A 147 -6.18 -6.72 4.32
CA SER A 147 -7.49 -6.17 4.69
C SER A 147 -7.70 -6.26 6.20
N ILE A 148 -8.63 -5.48 6.75
CA ILE A 148 -8.93 -5.53 8.19
C ILE A 148 -9.70 -6.84 8.45
N ASP A 149 -9.07 -7.74 9.19
CA ASP A 149 -9.59 -9.07 9.51
C ASP A 149 -9.83 -9.29 11.01
N GLY A 150 -9.38 -8.33 11.84
CA GLY A 150 -9.49 -8.40 13.30
C GLY A 150 -8.55 -9.42 13.94
N VAL A 151 -7.65 -10.04 13.16
CA VAL A 151 -6.71 -11.07 13.62
C VAL A 151 -5.27 -10.61 13.40
N VAL A 152 -4.88 -10.41 12.15
CA VAL A 152 -3.54 -9.90 11.78
C VAL A 152 -3.56 -8.38 11.77
N ILE A 153 -4.60 -7.80 11.18
CA ILE A 153 -4.82 -6.35 11.14
C ILE A 153 -6.14 -6.09 11.86
N ASP A 154 -6.03 -5.60 13.09
CA ASP A 154 -7.18 -5.25 13.93
C ASP A 154 -7.38 -3.74 13.86
N SER A 155 -8.60 -3.31 13.55
CA SER A 155 -8.94 -1.91 13.64
C SER A 155 -8.99 -1.44 15.09
N GLY A 156 -9.24 -2.32 16.06
CA GLY A 156 -9.36 -2.01 17.48
C GLY A 156 -10.66 -1.24 17.81
N GLU A 157 -11.44 -1.77 18.74
CA GLU A 157 -12.77 -1.28 19.16
C GLU A 157 -13.89 -1.33 18.10
N PRO A 158 -15.11 -1.77 18.47
CA PRO A 158 -16.25 -1.76 17.57
C PRO A 158 -16.63 -0.31 17.23
N PRO A 159 -16.98 0.01 15.96
CA PRO A 159 -17.62 1.26 15.61
C PRO A 159 -18.77 1.59 16.56
N VAL A 160 -18.82 2.86 16.98
CA VAL A 160 -19.96 3.45 17.69
C VAL A 160 -21.26 3.12 16.92
N PRO A 161 -22.38 2.79 17.60
CA PRO A 161 -23.64 2.46 16.93
C PRO A 161 -24.01 3.50 15.86
N GLN A 162 -24.58 3.01 14.76
CA GLN A 162 -24.90 3.71 13.50
C GLN A 162 -25.75 5.01 13.64
N ASP A 163 -26.17 5.39 14.85
CA ASP A 163 -26.92 6.61 15.13
C ASP A 163 -26.04 7.87 15.25
N THR A 164 -24.71 7.74 15.19
CA THR A 164 -23.79 8.87 15.08
C THR A 164 -22.95 8.77 13.82
N VAL A 165 -23.52 9.22 12.70
CA VAL A 165 -22.77 9.50 11.46
C VAL A 165 -21.74 10.59 11.75
N THR A 166 -20.57 10.19 12.24
CA THR A 166 -19.40 11.05 12.38
C THR A 166 -18.59 10.96 11.10
N ILE A 167 -18.94 11.80 10.12
CA ILE A 167 -18.15 12.53 9.08
C ILE A 167 -16.80 11.92 8.56
N SER A 168 -16.46 10.64 8.77
CA SER A 168 -15.06 10.19 8.68
C SER A 168 -14.82 8.84 8.01
N ASP A 169 -15.78 8.30 7.26
CA ASP A 169 -15.56 7.05 6.51
C ASP A 169 -14.94 7.32 5.13
N SER A 170 -13.61 7.39 5.06
CA SER A 170 -12.85 7.11 3.83
C SER A 170 -11.81 6.02 4.14
N GLY A 171 -11.44 5.16 3.18
CA GLY A 171 -10.43 4.11 3.42
C GLY A 171 -9.09 4.65 3.91
N PHE A 172 -8.73 5.86 3.46
CA PHE A 172 -7.58 6.64 3.96
C PHE A 172 -7.75 7.06 5.44
N ASN A 173 -8.95 7.49 5.85
CA ASN A 173 -9.25 7.79 7.25
C ASN A 173 -9.30 6.53 8.13
N THR A 174 -9.72 5.39 7.59
CA THR A 174 -9.65 4.11 8.31
C THR A 174 -8.21 3.67 8.51
N LEU A 175 -7.35 3.78 7.50
CA LEU A 175 -5.92 3.52 7.62
C LEU A 175 -5.27 4.38 8.70
N ASN A 176 -5.54 5.70 8.65
CA ASN A 176 -5.08 6.64 9.67
C ASN A 176 -5.66 6.30 11.04
N SER A 177 -6.94 5.95 11.14
CA SER A 177 -7.55 5.61 12.43
C SER A 177 -7.04 4.30 13.01
N VAL A 178 -6.51 3.36 12.20
CA VAL A 178 -5.88 2.11 12.67
C VAL A 178 -4.41 2.31 13.01
N LEU A 179 -3.62 2.82 12.07
CA LEU A 179 -2.16 2.88 12.19
C LEU A 179 -1.65 4.06 13.04
N LEU A 180 -2.43 5.13 13.22
CA LEU A 180 -2.05 6.28 14.08
C LEU A 180 -2.40 6.09 15.56
N ARG A 181 -2.95 4.93 15.94
CA ARG A 181 -3.33 4.66 17.34
C ARG A 181 -2.10 4.60 18.22
N LYS A 182 -2.20 5.15 19.43
CA LYS A 182 -1.12 5.08 20.43
C LYS A 182 -0.63 3.66 20.67
N SER A 183 -1.53 2.67 20.71
CA SER A 183 -1.16 1.26 20.88
C SER A 183 -0.37 0.70 19.70
N VAL A 184 -0.73 1.09 18.48
CA VAL A 184 -0.06 0.66 17.23
C VAL A 184 1.29 1.37 17.07
N VAL A 185 1.34 2.68 17.31
CA VAL A 185 2.58 3.45 17.34
C VAL A 185 3.55 2.91 18.40
N SER A 186 3.04 2.47 19.56
CA SER A 186 3.85 1.82 20.60
C SER A 186 4.38 0.43 20.20
N LYS A 187 3.76 -0.25 19.23
CA LYS A 187 4.32 -1.49 18.66
C LYS A 187 5.35 -1.19 17.58
N LEU A 188 5.06 -0.22 16.72
CA LEU A 188 5.98 0.26 15.68
C LEU A 188 7.33 0.67 16.28
N SER A 189 7.31 1.40 17.39
CA SER A 189 8.51 1.87 18.11
C SER A 189 9.37 0.77 18.76
N ARG A 190 9.03 -0.52 18.60
CA ARG A 190 9.81 -1.63 19.15
C ARG A 190 10.91 -2.13 18.22
N TYR A 191 10.89 -1.71 16.96
CA TYR A 191 11.85 -2.13 15.95
C TYR A 191 12.78 -0.96 15.60
N ASP A 192 14.02 -1.24 15.21
CA ASP A 192 14.80 -0.21 14.50
C ASP A 192 14.30 -0.15 13.06
N LEU A 193 14.17 1.06 12.52
CA LEU A 193 13.50 1.28 11.26
C LEU A 193 14.36 2.12 10.31
N LEU A 194 14.62 1.57 9.12
CA LEU A 194 15.12 2.31 7.96
C LEU A 194 13.99 2.42 6.95
N LEU A 195 13.65 3.62 6.54
CA LEU A 195 12.70 3.86 5.46
C LEU A 195 13.38 4.60 4.33
N GLY A 196 12.85 4.49 3.12
CA GLY A 196 13.23 5.42 2.08
C GLY A 196 12.38 5.34 0.85
N VAL A 197 12.61 6.31 -0.01
CA VAL A 197 11.86 6.55 -1.23
C VAL A 197 12.82 6.83 -2.38
N VAL A 198 12.32 6.69 -3.61
CA VAL A 198 13.00 7.19 -4.80
C VAL A 198 12.39 8.55 -5.19
N LYS A 199 13.11 9.32 -6.01
CA LYS A 199 12.62 10.63 -6.48
C LYS A 199 11.36 10.53 -7.37
N ALA A 200 11.21 9.43 -8.09
CA ALA A 200 10.13 9.22 -9.06
C ALA A 200 9.40 7.89 -8.78
N GLU A 201 8.52 7.89 -7.79
CA GLU A 201 7.80 6.69 -7.32
C GLU A 201 6.68 6.27 -8.27
N ALA A 202 5.91 7.25 -8.78
CA ALA A 202 4.74 7.00 -9.59
C ALA A 202 5.03 6.83 -11.09
N TYR A 203 6.26 6.47 -11.44
CA TYR A 203 6.70 6.37 -12.84
C TYR A 203 5.88 5.36 -13.64
N PHE A 204 5.43 4.28 -12.99
CA PHE A 204 4.61 3.23 -13.60
C PHE A 204 3.18 3.68 -13.96
N ALA A 205 2.76 4.89 -13.57
CA ALA A 205 1.48 5.46 -13.99
C ALA A 205 1.50 5.99 -15.44
N PHE A 206 2.67 6.03 -16.08
CA PHE A 206 2.88 6.61 -17.40
C PHE A 206 3.23 5.51 -18.42
N SER A 207 2.74 5.64 -19.65
CA SER A 207 3.17 4.77 -20.76
C SER A 207 4.55 5.18 -21.27
N GLY A 208 5.18 4.32 -22.08
CA GLY A 208 6.47 4.64 -22.70
C GLY A 208 6.44 5.93 -23.54
N GLU A 209 5.33 6.21 -24.23
CA GLU A 209 5.18 7.43 -25.02
C GLU A 209 5.11 8.68 -24.13
N ASP A 210 4.37 8.60 -23.02
CA ASP A 210 4.23 9.71 -22.07
C ASP A 210 5.56 10.04 -21.40
N VAL A 211 6.30 8.99 -21.07
CA VAL A 211 7.65 9.07 -20.55
C VAL A 211 8.57 9.74 -21.56
N GLN A 212 8.47 9.41 -22.85
CA GLN A 212 9.39 9.93 -23.86
C GLN A 212 9.06 11.36 -24.29
N TYR A 213 7.78 11.67 -24.49
CA TYR A 213 7.33 12.91 -25.12
C TYR A 213 6.64 13.88 -24.16
N GLY A 214 6.32 13.45 -22.94
CA GLY A 214 5.53 14.23 -21.98
C GLY A 214 4.04 13.96 -22.12
N ILE A 215 3.23 14.76 -21.43
CA ILE A 215 1.76 14.63 -21.44
C ILE A 215 1.08 15.98 -21.63
N GLU A 216 -0.10 15.96 -22.23
CA GLU A 216 -0.95 17.13 -22.35
C GLU A 216 -1.77 17.39 -21.07
N ALA A 217 -2.22 18.63 -20.89
CA ALA A 217 -3.00 19.06 -19.72
C ALA A 217 -4.30 18.24 -19.51
N ASP A 218 -4.94 17.80 -20.60
CA ASP A 218 -6.12 16.94 -20.54
C ASP A 218 -5.81 15.55 -19.98
N ARG A 219 -4.62 15.03 -20.30
CA ARG A 219 -4.15 13.73 -19.80
C ARG A 219 -3.79 13.82 -18.32
N ARG A 220 -3.09 14.88 -17.91
CA ARG A 220 -2.88 15.22 -16.49
C ARG A 220 -4.20 15.28 -15.72
N SER A 221 -5.16 16.03 -16.22
CA SER A 221 -6.47 16.21 -15.58
C SER A 221 -7.23 14.91 -15.42
N ARG A 222 -7.13 13.99 -16.40
CA ARG A 222 -7.72 12.64 -16.29
C ARG A 222 -7.05 11.81 -15.20
N ILE A 223 -5.72 11.73 -15.21
CA ILE A 223 -4.93 10.95 -14.25
C ILE A 223 -5.23 11.41 -12.82
N LEU A 224 -5.11 12.72 -12.55
CA LEU A 224 -5.34 13.28 -11.22
C LEU A 224 -6.80 13.12 -10.77
N ARG A 225 -7.77 13.29 -11.68
CA ARG A 225 -9.19 13.05 -11.36
C ARG A 225 -9.46 11.59 -11.01
N THR A 226 -8.87 10.65 -11.74
CA THR A 226 -9.01 9.22 -11.43
C THR A 226 -8.39 8.88 -10.08
N PHE A 227 -7.19 9.38 -9.82
CA PHE A 227 -6.52 9.24 -8.52
C PHE A 227 -7.40 9.77 -7.38
N VAL A 228 -7.84 11.03 -7.47
CA VAL A 228 -8.64 11.65 -6.42
C VAL A 228 -9.95 10.91 -6.17
N ARG A 229 -10.65 10.49 -7.23
CA ARG A 229 -11.91 9.75 -7.13
C ARG A 229 -11.74 8.37 -6.50
N ASN A 230 -10.63 7.68 -6.78
CA ASN A 230 -10.40 6.33 -6.29
C ASN A 230 -9.78 6.31 -4.88
N THR A 231 -9.13 7.39 -4.45
CA THR A 231 -8.48 7.49 -3.13
C THR A 231 -9.32 8.22 -2.08
N TYR A 232 -10.08 9.25 -2.47
CA TYR A 232 -10.88 10.08 -1.56
C TYR A 232 -12.38 9.89 -1.81
N ARG A 233 -13.19 10.12 -0.77
CA ARG A 233 -14.66 10.03 -0.85
C ARG A 233 -15.38 11.38 -0.85
N PHE A 234 -14.77 12.41 -0.27
CA PHE A 234 -15.38 13.73 -0.06
C PHE A 234 -14.49 14.83 -0.63
N HIS A 235 -15.09 16.00 -0.91
CA HIS A 235 -14.38 17.20 -1.39
C HIS A 235 -13.50 16.98 -2.63
N LEU A 236 -13.93 16.11 -3.54
CA LEU A 236 -13.12 15.69 -4.69
C LEU A 236 -12.71 16.86 -5.58
N SER A 237 -13.60 17.84 -5.77
CA SER A 237 -13.35 19.01 -6.62
C SER A 237 -12.30 19.93 -6.01
N GLU A 238 -12.40 20.17 -4.70
CA GLU A 238 -11.50 21.03 -3.93
C GLU A 238 -10.12 20.41 -3.78
N ILE A 239 -10.07 19.09 -3.51
CA ILE A 239 -8.81 18.34 -3.46
C ILE A 239 -8.11 18.40 -4.82
N LEU A 240 -8.84 18.12 -5.91
CA LEU A 240 -8.27 18.16 -7.25
C LEU A 240 -7.74 19.55 -7.61
N ALA A 241 -8.51 20.61 -7.32
CA ALA A 241 -8.08 21.98 -7.55
C ALA A 241 -6.83 22.35 -6.75
N THR A 242 -6.74 21.90 -5.50
CA THR A 242 -5.58 22.12 -4.64
C THR A 242 -4.34 21.40 -5.17
N ILE A 243 -4.46 20.14 -5.59
CA ILE A 243 -3.34 19.39 -6.20
C ILE A 243 -2.85 20.07 -7.47
N VAL A 244 -3.77 20.49 -8.35
CA VAL A 244 -3.38 21.20 -9.58
C VAL A 244 -2.69 22.52 -9.23
N ASN A 245 -3.18 23.26 -8.25
CA ASN A 245 -2.58 24.52 -7.85
C ASN A 245 -1.17 24.35 -7.27
N GLU A 246 -0.97 23.35 -6.40
CA GLU A 246 0.31 23.11 -5.72
C GLU A 246 1.40 22.63 -6.69
N TYR A 247 1.05 21.69 -7.58
CA TYR A 247 2.00 21.07 -8.50
C TYR A 247 2.00 21.71 -9.88
N THR A 248 1.69 23.01 -9.99
CA THR A 248 1.86 23.74 -11.26
C THR A 248 2.92 24.81 -11.05
N ASP A 249 3.97 24.80 -11.87
CA ASP A 249 4.96 25.88 -11.88
C ASP A 249 4.36 27.14 -12.50
N TRP A 250 3.78 28.00 -11.65
CA TRP A 250 3.16 29.26 -12.07
C TRP A 250 4.16 30.32 -12.54
N GLU A 251 5.48 30.12 -12.34
CA GLU A 251 6.49 31.02 -12.88
C GLU A 251 6.63 30.88 -14.41
N ARG A 252 6.18 29.73 -14.96
CA ARG A 252 6.23 29.43 -16.39
C ARG A 252 4.85 29.59 -17.04
N PRO A 253 4.66 30.62 -17.89
CA PRO A 253 3.37 30.86 -18.53
C PRO A 253 3.01 29.82 -19.60
N VAL A 254 4.03 29.18 -20.21
CA VAL A 254 3.85 28.12 -21.21
C VAL A 254 4.31 26.80 -20.60
N GLN A 255 3.36 25.90 -20.41
CA GLN A 255 3.60 24.58 -19.85
C GLN A 255 4.00 23.60 -20.97
N HIS A 256 5.26 23.17 -20.96
CA HIS A 256 5.75 22.15 -21.89
C HIS A 256 5.25 20.75 -21.46
N PRO A 257 4.89 19.84 -22.38
CA PRO A 257 4.35 18.52 -22.03
C PRO A 257 5.23 17.71 -21.07
N ILE A 258 6.55 17.87 -21.16
CA ILE A 258 7.52 17.25 -20.23
C ILE A 258 7.37 17.80 -18.81
N ASN A 259 7.20 19.11 -18.63
CA ASN A 259 7.01 19.70 -17.31
C ASN A 259 5.69 19.23 -16.70
N ILE A 260 4.61 19.21 -17.50
CA ILE A 260 3.30 18.72 -17.07
C ILE A 260 3.40 17.26 -16.61
N ARG A 261 4.18 16.43 -17.32
CA ARG A 261 4.45 15.05 -16.93
C ARG A 261 5.18 14.99 -15.59
N ASP A 262 6.27 15.74 -15.44
CA ASP A 262 7.11 15.72 -14.23
C ASP A 262 6.35 16.22 -13.00
N GLU A 263 5.58 17.30 -13.14
CA GLU A 263 4.66 17.82 -12.11
C GLU A 263 3.60 16.78 -11.71
N THR A 264 3.02 16.08 -12.70
CA THR A 264 2.02 15.03 -12.43
C THR A 264 2.65 13.82 -11.76
N LEU A 265 3.87 13.46 -12.16
CA LEU A 265 4.66 12.38 -11.58
C LEU A 265 5.01 12.70 -10.12
N GLU A 266 5.42 13.92 -9.83
CA GLU A 266 5.72 14.39 -8.47
C GLU A 266 4.47 14.33 -7.59
N ALA A 267 3.34 14.90 -8.06
CA ALA A 267 2.07 14.87 -7.33
C ALA A 267 1.62 13.44 -6.96
N LEU A 268 1.73 12.51 -7.90
CA LEU A 268 1.36 11.11 -7.66
C LEU A 268 2.38 10.39 -6.76
N SER A 269 3.68 10.68 -6.92
CA SER A 269 4.74 10.08 -6.10
C SER A 269 4.57 10.48 -4.64
N ASP A 270 4.29 11.75 -4.41
CA ASP A 270 4.08 12.31 -3.09
C ASP A 270 2.85 11.72 -2.42
N ALA A 271 1.72 11.72 -3.12
CA ALA A 271 0.46 11.24 -2.55
C ALA A 271 0.44 9.73 -2.29
N GLN A 272 1.09 8.92 -3.13
CA GLN A 272 1.03 7.46 -3.02
C GLN A 272 2.12 6.85 -2.14
N VAL A 273 3.31 7.46 -2.08
CA VAL A 273 4.47 6.84 -1.46
C VAL A 273 5.21 7.80 -0.53
N VAL A 274 5.63 8.99 -1.00
CA VAL A 274 6.51 9.85 -0.20
C VAL A 274 5.81 10.34 1.07
N ALA A 275 4.63 10.94 0.97
CA ALA A 275 3.92 11.44 2.15
C ALA A 275 3.56 10.31 3.14
N PRO A 276 3.03 9.14 2.71
CA PRO A 276 2.82 8.00 3.61
C PRO A 276 4.08 7.45 4.28
N VAL A 277 5.22 7.40 3.58
CA VAL A 277 6.48 6.91 4.13
C VAL A 277 7.06 7.92 5.12
N VAL A 278 7.08 9.20 4.77
CA VAL A 278 7.51 10.28 5.67
C VAL A 278 6.62 10.33 6.92
N HIS A 279 5.31 10.22 6.75
CA HIS A 279 4.39 10.18 7.89
C HIS A 279 4.66 8.97 8.80
N THR A 280 4.96 7.81 8.23
CA THR A 280 5.38 6.62 9.01
C THR A 280 6.68 6.90 9.78
N ALA A 281 7.65 7.56 9.15
CA ALA A 281 8.92 7.94 9.77
C ALA A 281 8.72 8.93 10.93
N ASP A 282 7.85 9.92 10.76
CA ASP A 282 7.50 10.89 11.82
C ASP A 282 6.87 10.19 13.03
N LEU A 283 5.92 9.29 12.80
CA LEU A 283 5.27 8.53 13.88
C LEU A 283 6.27 7.64 14.62
N HIS A 284 7.15 6.96 13.88
CA HIS A 284 8.17 6.11 14.48
C HIS A 284 9.20 6.93 15.27
N SER A 285 9.70 8.03 14.69
CA SER A 285 10.72 8.89 15.30
C SER A 285 10.25 9.62 16.56
N ALA A 286 8.95 9.94 16.63
CA ALA A 286 8.34 10.52 17.82
C ALA A 286 8.43 9.59 19.06
N ALA A 287 8.42 8.26 18.83
CA ALA A 287 8.46 7.26 19.89
C ALA A 287 9.83 6.57 20.04
N ARG A 288 10.64 6.48 18.97
CA ARG A 288 11.95 5.80 18.96
C ARG A 288 13.00 6.59 18.18
N ARG A 289 14.16 6.79 18.81
CA ARG A 289 15.27 7.57 18.24
C ARG A 289 15.94 6.90 17.03
N ASN A 290 15.88 5.58 16.92
CA ASN A 290 16.53 4.83 15.83
C ASN A 290 15.64 4.76 14.58
N SER A 291 15.46 5.93 13.95
CA SER A 291 14.73 6.08 12.69
C SER A 291 15.68 6.65 11.64
N TYR A 292 15.82 5.97 10.52
CA TYR A 292 16.67 6.41 9.41
C TYR A 292 15.80 6.58 8.16
N LEU A 293 15.99 7.68 7.45
CA LEU A 293 15.29 7.97 6.19
C LEU A 293 16.33 8.17 5.09
N TYR A 294 16.12 7.56 3.92
CA TYR A 294 16.93 7.79 2.72
C TYR A 294 16.06 8.25 1.54
N VAL A 295 16.68 9.02 0.64
CA VAL A 295 16.15 9.34 -0.67
C VAL A 295 17.13 8.81 -1.71
N PHE A 296 16.68 7.91 -2.58
CA PHE A 296 17.50 7.29 -3.60
C PHE A 296 17.31 7.99 -4.95
N ASP A 297 18.35 8.65 -5.43
CA ASP A 297 18.33 9.48 -6.65
C ASP A 297 19.22 8.94 -7.77
N TYR A 298 19.79 7.74 -7.60
CA TYR A 298 20.68 7.18 -8.61
C TYR A 298 19.90 6.44 -9.70
N GLN A 299 20.13 6.81 -10.97
CA GLN A 299 19.54 6.14 -12.13
C GLN A 299 20.62 5.41 -12.94
N THR A 300 20.45 4.11 -13.16
CA THR A 300 21.41 3.30 -13.92
C THR A 300 21.46 3.69 -15.40
N LYS A 301 22.66 3.75 -15.99
CA LYS A 301 22.89 4.08 -17.42
C LYS A 301 22.14 3.18 -18.41
N PHE A 302 21.93 1.92 -18.04
CA PHE A 302 21.19 0.92 -18.80
C PHE A 302 19.79 0.66 -18.23
N GLY A 303 19.18 1.65 -17.58
CA GLY A 303 17.81 1.53 -17.12
C GLY A 303 16.83 1.49 -18.30
N ASP A 304 15.67 0.89 -18.10
CA ASP A 304 14.58 0.81 -19.08
C ASP A 304 13.97 2.18 -19.43
N TYR A 305 14.51 3.26 -18.88
CA TYR A 305 13.95 4.60 -18.92
C TYR A 305 14.96 5.63 -19.45
N PRO A 306 14.50 6.55 -20.32
CA PRO A 306 15.38 7.57 -20.88
C PRO A 306 15.95 8.43 -19.74
N GLN A 307 17.26 8.51 -19.70
CA GLN A 307 17.98 9.44 -18.84
C GLN A 307 17.69 10.84 -19.36
N VAL A 308 17.13 11.72 -18.52
CA VAL A 308 17.20 13.15 -18.81
C VAL A 308 18.67 13.52 -18.71
N ARG A 309 19.35 13.66 -19.86
CA ARG A 309 20.63 14.34 -19.91
C ARG A 309 20.33 15.75 -19.40
N ASN A 310 20.67 16.01 -18.14
CA ASN A 310 20.99 17.36 -17.71
C ASN A 310 22.12 17.81 -18.64
N HIS A 311 21.76 18.47 -19.73
CA HIS A 311 22.68 19.38 -20.37
C HIS A 311 23.01 20.38 -19.27
N LEU A 312 24.17 20.19 -18.64
CA LEU A 312 24.90 21.28 -18.02
C LEU A 312 24.87 22.41 -19.05
N ILE A 313 24.00 23.39 -18.81
CA ILE A 313 24.23 24.73 -19.29
C ILE A 313 25.48 25.14 -18.54
N LEU A 314 26.63 24.86 -19.16
CA LEU A 314 27.88 25.52 -18.83
C LEU A 314 27.60 27.01 -19.00
N MET A 315 27.32 27.69 -17.89
CA MET A 315 27.53 29.12 -17.79
C MET A 315 29.02 29.34 -18.08
N LYS A 316 29.31 29.81 -19.29
CA LYS A 316 30.51 30.59 -19.59
C LYS A 316 30.10 32.05 -19.59
#